data_AF-A0A1Y4MLB7-F1
#
_entry.id   AF-A0A1Y4MLB7-F1
#
_cell.length_a   1.000
_cell.length_b   1.000
_cell.length_c   1.000
_cell.angle_alpha   90.00
_cell.angle_beta   90.00
_cell.angle_gamma   90.00
#
_symmetry.space_group_name_H-M   'P 1'
#
loop_
_entity.id
_entity.type
_entity.pdbx_description
1 polymer ?
#
loop_
_entity_poly.entity_id
_entity_poly.type
_entity_poly.pdbx_seq_one_letter_code
_entity_poly.pdbx_strand_id
1 'polypeptide(L)'
;MYKYKIAPNTGKPVVYLYPEEPTDVAVKVDYKGTLYTTYPAYQDGWFVTAYPDGRIINKSDGTEYYYLFWDGFTDFRWDFNEGFVVPGDEAEAFLREKLSYMGLTPREYNDFIVFWLPELRRNPYNLVMFATDQYEELAGMEITPVPDSILRVHMVFKRIEEPVEIREQTLKPFTRKGFTVVEWGGSRA
;
A
#
# COMPACT_ATOMS: atom_id res chain seq x y z
N MET A 1 27.50 -16.85 -7.24
CA MET A 1 26.19 -16.70 -7.90
C MET A 1 25.16 -16.47 -6.80
N TYR A 2 24.83 -15.21 -6.49
CA TYR A 2 23.81 -14.91 -5.50
C TYR A 2 22.47 -15.33 -6.10
N LYS A 3 21.85 -16.38 -5.57
CA LYS A 3 20.44 -16.68 -5.85
C LYS A 3 19.65 -15.46 -5.39
N TYR A 4 19.06 -14.71 -6.32
CA TYR A 4 18.09 -13.68 -5.97
C TYR A 4 17.05 -14.35 -5.08
N LYS A 5 17.00 -13.97 -3.80
CA LYS A 5 15.83 -14.30 -2.97
C LYS A 5 14.65 -13.65 -3.67
N ILE A 6 13.67 -14.45 -4.05
CA ILE A 6 12.45 -13.96 -4.71
C ILE A 6 11.83 -12.97 -3.72
N ALA A 7 11.79 -11.69 -4.09
CA ALA A 7 11.14 -10.69 -3.28
C ALA A 7 9.62 -10.97 -3.30
N PRO A 8 8.91 -10.76 -2.18
CA PRO A 8 7.45 -10.81 -2.14
C PRO A 8 6.82 -10.03 -3.30
N ASN A 9 5.88 -10.65 -4.00
CA ASN A 9 5.19 -10.01 -5.13
C ASN A 9 4.09 -9.05 -4.65
N THR A 10 3.68 -9.10 -3.39
CA THR A 10 2.94 -8.05 -2.68
C THR A 10 3.91 -7.41 -1.69
N GLY A 11 4.28 -6.15 -1.97
CA GLY A 11 5.37 -5.47 -1.28
C GLY A 11 4.93 -4.18 -0.60
N LYS A 12 5.32 -4.02 0.67
CA LYS A 12 5.15 -2.79 1.45
C LYS A 12 3.72 -2.23 1.50
N PRO A 13 2.67 -3.04 1.69
CA PRO A 13 1.55 -2.57 2.50
C PRO A 13 2.04 -1.97 3.82
N VAL A 14 1.86 -0.66 3.98
CA VAL A 14 2.04 0.04 5.24
C VAL A 14 0.74 0.69 5.66
N VAL A 15 0.42 0.60 6.95
CA VAL A 15 -0.82 1.12 7.53
C VAL A 15 -0.49 2.22 8.53
N TYR A 16 -0.93 3.44 8.25
CA TYR A 16 -0.88 4.60 9.13
C TYR A 16 -2.23 4.76 9.83
N LEU A 17 -2.18 5.09 11.12
CA LEU A 17 -3.36 5.25 11.98
C LEU A 17 -3.37 6.69 12.52
N TYR A 18 -4.44 7.43 12.25
CA TYR A 18 -4.61 8.83 12.65
C TYR A 18 -5.93 9.04 13.42
N PRO A 19 -6.00 8.62 14.70
CA PRO A 19 -7.17 8.90 15.53
C PRO A 19 -7.23 10.37 15.97
N GLU A 20 -8.36 10.84 16.48
CA GLU A 20 -8.52 12.22 16.99
C GLU A 20 -7.88 12.40 18.38
N GLU A 21 -7.77 11.33 19.15
CA GLU A 21 -7.11 11.26 20.45
C GLU A 21 -6.35 9.93 20.59
N PRO A 22 -5.42 9.78 21.55
CA PRO A 22 -4.72 8.52 21.77
C PRO A 22 -5.70 7.36 21.93
N THR A 23 -5.65 6.39 21.01
CA THR A 23 -6.67 5.35 20.88
C THR A 23 -6.01 3.99 20.75
N ASP A 24 -6.51 3.00 21.50
CA ASP A 24 -6.11 1.61 21.33
C ASP A 24 -6.82 1.03 20.09
N VAL A 25 -6.02 0.52 19.15
CA VAL A 25 -6.49 0.03 17.84
C VAL A 25 -6.01 -1.40 17.63
N ALA A 26 -6.94 -2.29 17.30
CA ALA A 26 -6.66 -3.62 16.79
C ALA A 26 -6.75 -3.61 15.25
N VAL A 27 -5.75 -4.18 14.58
CA VAL A 27 -5.68 -4.30 13.12
C VAL A 27 -5.41 -5.75 12.74
N LYS A 28 -6.25 -6.34 11.90
CA LYS A 28 -6.06 -7.67 11.32
C LYS A 28 -6.09 -7.59 9.81
N VAL A 29 -5.18 -8.29 9.16
CA VAL A 29 -5.11 -8.48 7.71
C VAL A 29 -5.55 -9.90 7.39
N ASP A 30 -6.60 -10.03 6.59
CA ASP A 30 -7.05 -11.28 6.00
C ASP A 30 -6.43 -11.43 4.60
N TYR A 31 -5.18 -11.91 4.57
CA TYR A 31 -4.41 -12.06 3.35
C TYR A 31 -4.55 -13.47 2.77
N LYS A 32 -5.07 -13.55 1.54
CA LYS A 32 -5.12 -14.78 0.71
C LYS A 32 -3.76 -15.07 0.08
N GLY A 33 -2.78 -15.28 0.94
CA GLY A 33 -1.41 -15.60 0.59
C GLY A 33 -0.62 -15.94 1.85
N THR A 34 0.69 -15.82 1.76
CA THR A 34 1.58 -16.06 2.90
C THR A 34 2.27 -14.76 3.26
N LEU A 35 1.98 -14.24 4.46
CA LEU A 35 2.76 -13.15 5.05
C LEU A 35 4.22 -13.60 5.20
N TYR A 36 5.15 -12.75 4.79
CA TYR A 36 6.58 -13.07 4.81
C TYR A 36 7.31 -12.23 5.84
N THR A 37 7.31 -10.91 5.67
CA THR A 37 7.87 -9.97 6.65
C THR A 37 6.75 -9.12 7.21
N THR A 38 6.75 -8.95 8.52
CA THR A 38 5.82 -8.06 9.22
C THR A 38 6.58 -7.24 10.24
N TYR A 39 6.23 -5.97 10.37
CA TYR A 39 6.89 -5.07 11.30
C TYR A 39 5.91 -4.01 11.83
N PRO A 40 5.59 -3.98 13.14
CA PRO A 40 6.04 -4.89 14.21
C PRO A 40 5.68 -6.35 13.96
N ALA A 41 6.22 -7.28 14.76
CA ALA A 41 5.94 -8.71 14.59
C ALA A 41 4.42 -8.99 14.59
N TYR A 42 3.94 -9.64 13.53
CA TYR A 42 2.52 -10.01 13.40
C TYR A 42 2.27 -11.29 14.17
N GLN A 43 1.34 -11.23 15.12
CA GLN A 43 0.88 -12.38 15.88
C GLN A 43 -0.41 -12.91 15.24
N ASP A 44 -1.55 -12.56 15.80
CA ASP A 44 -2.89 -12.78 15.24
C ASP A 44 -3.54 -11.43 14.87
N GLY A 45 -2.70 -10.51 14.37
CA GLY A 45 -3.01 -9.08 14.26
C GLY A 45 -2.06 -8.21 15.07
N TRP A 46 -2.19 -6.90 14.88
CA TRP A 46 -1.52 -5.90 15.69
C TRP A 46 -2.49 -5.27 16.69
N PHE A 47 -2.00 -5.01 17.89
CA PHE A 47 -2.71 -4.21 18.88
C PHE A 47 -1.79 -3.10 19.35
N VAL A 48 -2.18 -1.85 19.09
CA VAL A 48 -1.33 -0.67 19.27
C VAL A 48 -2.10 0.46 19.94
N THR A 49 -1.41 1.37 20.63
CA THR A 49 -1.95 2.71 20.89
C THR A 49 -1.53 3.63 19.76
N ALA A 50 -2.47 4.14 18.99
CA ALA A 50 -2.24 5.12 17.92
C ALA A 50 -2.45 6.54 18.45
N TYR A 51 -1.67 7.49 17.91
CA TYR A 51 -1.69 8.90 18.29
C TYR A 51 -2.06 9.79 17.09
N PRO A 52 -2.64 10.97 17.31
CA PRO A 52 -3.06 11.86 16.21
C PRO A 52 -1.95 12.30 15.26
N ASP A 53 -0.69 12.27 15.70
CA ASP A 53 0.50 12.59 14.88
C ASP A 53 0.99 11.41 14.02
N GLY A 54 0.30 10.27 14.07
CA GLY A 54 0.60 9.04 13.33
C GLY A 54 1.64 8.15 14.01
N ARG A 55 2.10 8.46 15.23
CA ARG A 55 2.89 7.51 16.02
C ARG A 55 2.00 6.38 16.51
N ILE A 56 2.58 5.18 16.62
CA ILE A 56 1.95 4.03 17.24
C ILE A 56 2.90 3.42 18.27
N ILE A 57 2.37 2.97 19.40
CA ILE A 57 3.10 2.16 20.38
C ILE A 57 2.54 0.74 20.31
N ASN A 58 3.37 -0.21 19.91
CA ASN A 58 2.96 -1.60 19.83
C ASN A 58 2.81 -2.20 21.24
N LYS A 59 1.66 -2.77 21.55
CA LYS A 59 1.39 -3.26 22.91
C LYS A 59 2.21 -4.51 23.25
N SER A 60 2.61 -5.30 22.26
CA SER A 60 3.33 -6.56 22.51
C SER A 60 4.79 -6.35 22.94
N ASP A 61 5.43 -5.28 22.48
CA ASP A 61 6.85 -4.99 22.78
C ASP A 61 7.10 -3.60 23.40
N GLY A 62 6.08 -2.74 23.47
CA GLY A 62 6.17 -1.39 24.03
C GLY A 62 6.96 -0.40 23.17
N THR A 63 7.32 -0.76 21.94
CA THR A 63 8.17 0.06 21.06
C THR A 63 7.33 1.01 20.21
N GLU A 64 7.88 2.18 19.91
CA GLU A 64 7.27 3.19 19.03
C GLU A 64 7.58 2.90 17.55
N TYR A 65 6.57 3.05 16.70
CA TYR A 65 6.65 2.91 15.25
C TYR A 65 5.85 4.04 14.56
N TYR A 66 6.01 4.16 13.25
CA TYR A 66 5.27 5.14 12.42
C TYR A 66 4.17 4.53 11.55
N TYR A 67 4.17 3.21 11.39
CA TYR A 67 3.19 2.45 10.64
C TYR A 67 3.31 0.97 10.99
N LEU A 68 2.26 0.21 10.70
CA LEU A 68 2.30 -1.24 10.61
C LEU A 68 2.75 -1.61 9.20
N PHE A 69 3.59 -2.63 9.04
CA PHE A 69 4.12 -3.06 7.75
C PHE A 69 3.91 -4.55 7.58
N TRP A 70 3.56 -4.94 6.35
CA TRP A 70 3.68 -6.33 5.92
C TRP A 70 4.10 -6.43 4.45
N ASP A 71 4.65 -7.59 4.10
CA ASP A 71 4.79 -8.06 2.72
C ASP A 71 4.46 -9.55 2.65
N GLY A 72 4.22 -10.07 1.45
CA GLY A 72 3.80 -11.45 1.31
C GLY A 72 3.81 -11.99 -0.10
N PHE A 73 3.76 -13.31 -0.18
CA PHE A 73 3.64 -14.05 -1.44
C PHE A 73 2.19 -14.40 -1.72
N THR A 74 1.78 -14.33 -2.98
CA THR A 74 0.46 -14.78 -3.43
C THR A 74 0.54 -15.26 -4.88
N ASP A 75 -0.35 -16.20 -5.24
CA ASP A 75 -0.58 -16.64 -6.62
C ASP A 75 -1.71 -15.85 -7.30
N PHE A 76 -2.25 -14.82 -6.63
CA PHE A 76 -3.32 -13.97 -7.14
C PHE A 76 -2.97 -13.36 -8.51
N ARG A 77 -3.91 -13.44 -9.45
CA ARG A 77 -3.74 -12.94 -10.82
C ARG A 77 -4.55 -11.66 -10.97
N TRP A 78 -3.85 -10.60 -11.36
CA TRP A 78 -4.44 -9.28 -11.54
C TRP A 78 -5.00 -9.10 -12.95
N ASP A 79 -6.24 -8.65 -13.03
CA ASP A 79 -6.90 -8.32 -14.27
C ASP A 79 -6.81 -6.80 -14.54
N PHE A 80 -6.13 -6.45 -15.64
CA PHE A 80 -5.97 -5.06 -16.10
C PHE A 80 -7.07 -4.69 -17.10
N ASN A 81 -8.22 -4.25 -16.60
CA ASN A 81 -9.32 -3.74 -17.44
C ASN A 81 -9.21 -2.23 -17.72
N GLU A 82 -8.48 -1.52 -16.84
CA GLU A 82 -8.18 -0.10 -16.93
C GLU A 82 -6.83 0.16 -16.26
N GLY A 83 -6.19 1.27 -16.61
CA GLY A 83 -4.91 1.62 -16.03
C GLY A 83 -4.21 2.74 -16.78
N PHE A 84 -2.90 2.77 -16.63
CA PHE A 84 -2.01 3.77 -17.21
C PHE A 84 -0.80 3.06 -17.80
N VAL A 85 -0.32 3.55 -18.93
CA VAL A 85 0.99 3.17 -19.48
C VAL A 85 1.95 4.30 -19.20
N VAL A 86 2.96 4.02 -18.37
CA VAL A 86 3.86 5.04 -17.83
C VAL A 86 5.30 4.73 -18.22
N PRO A 87 5.96 5.58 -19.03
CA PRO A 87 7.40 5.49 -19.27
C PRO A 87 8.19 5.46 -17.97
N GLY A 88 9.27 4.68 -17.91
CA GLY A 88 10.07 4.56 -16.69
C GLY A 88 10.61 5.90 -16.17
N ASP A 89 11.06 6.78 -17.07
CA ASP A 89 11.58 8.11 -16.75
C ASP A 89 10.51 9.12 -16.30
N GLU A 90 9.24 8.87 -16.61
CA GLU A 90 8.10 9.68 -16.16
C GLU A 90 7.44 9.16 -14.86
N ALA A 91 7.86 7.99 -14.36
CA ALA A 91 7.22 7.30 -13.25
C ALA A 91 7.13 8.15 -11.95
N GLU A 92 8.14 8.99 -11.66
CA GLU A 92 8.09 9.85 -10.47
C GLU A 92 6.98 10.89 -10.57
N ALA A 93 6.90 11.59 -11.71
CA ALA A 93 5.91 12.64 -11.93
C ALA A 93 4.49 12.04 -11.90
N PHE A 94 4.30 10.89 -12.56
CA PHE A 94 3.06 10.13 -12.53
C PHE A 94 2.64 9.76 -11.10
N LEU A 95 3.53 9.15 -10.31
CA LEU A 95 3.22 8.75 -8.94
C LEU A 95 2.89 9.97 -8.07
N ARG A 96 3.69 11.04 -8.17
CA ARG A 96 3.46 12.27 -7.40
C ARG A 96 2.09 12.88 -7.68
N GLU A 97 1.70 12.95 -8.94
CA GLU A 97 0.39 13.46 -9.35
C GLU A 97 -0.75 12.58 -8.84
N LYS A 98 -0.73 11.28 -9.19
CA LYS A 98 -1.87 10.39 -8.92
C LYS A 98 -2.04 10.10 -7.43
N LEU A 99 -0.95 9.88 -6.69
CA LEU A 99 -1.03 9.60 -5.24
C LEU A 99 -1.53 10.83 -4.46
N SER A 100 -1.07 12.03 -4.82
CA SER A 100 -1.56 13.29 -4.24
C SER A 100 -3.05 13.49 -4.54
N TYR A 101 -3.47 13.26 -5.80
CA TYR A 101 -4.87 13.35 -6.19
C TYR A 101 -5.78 12.38 -5.40
N MET A 102 -5.31 11.15 -5.16
CA MET A 102 -6.02 10.16 -4.35
C MET A 102 -6.04 10.48 -2.85
N GLY A 103 -5.30 11.50 -2.39
CA GLY A 103 -5.34 12.00 -1.02
C GLY A 103 -4.22 11.53 -0.10
N LEU A 104 -3.14 10.95 -0.65
CA LEU A 104 -1.91 10.73 0.14
C LEU A 104 -1.26 12.08 0.46
N THR A 105 -0.79 12.21 1.70
CA THR A 105 -0.01 13.38 2.14
C THR A 105 1.43 13.29 1.64
N PRO A 106 2.20 14.41 1.68
CA PRO A 106 3.63 14.39 1.36
C PRO A 106 4.45 13.35 2.09
N ARG A 107 4.11 13.04 3.34
CA ARG A 107 4.80 11.98 4.09
C ARG A 107 4.54 10.61 3.45
N GLU A 108 3.28 10.29 3.22
CA GLU A 108 2.85 8.97 2.74
C GLU A 108 3.28 8.72 1.29
N TYR A 109 3.05 9.66 0.37
CA TYR A 109 3.43 9.45 -1.04
C TYR A 109 4.96 9.45 -1.22
N ASN A 110 5.73 10.16 -0.39
CA ASN A 110 7.19 10.12 -0.49
C ASN A 110 7.71 8.74 -0.07
N ASP A 111 7.16 8.15 1.01
CA ASP A 111 7.52 6.78 1.41
C ASP A 111 7.16 5.75 0.33
N PHE A 112 6.00 5.94 -0.34
CA PHE A 112 5.58 5.14 -1.49
C PHE A 112 6.58 5.23 -2.65
N ILE A 113 6.86 6.47 -3.09
CA ILE A 113 7.72 6.75 -4.24
C ILE A 113 9.13 6.22 -3.98
N VAL A 114 9.72 6.48 -2.81
CA VAL A 114 11.07 6.02 -2.47
C VAL A 114 11.20 4.50 -2.58
N PHE A 115 10.15 3.76 -2.23
CA PHE A 115 10.17 2.29 -2.34
C PHE A 115 9.98 1.79 -3.77
N TRP A 116 8.97 2.28 -4.49
CA TRP A 116 8.59 1.72 -5.79
C TRP A 116 9.30 2.34 -6.99
N LEU A 117 9.70 3.62 -6.92
CA LEU A 117 10.31 4.34 -8.03
C LEU A 117 11.56 3.65 -8.60
N PRO A 118 12.51 3.10 -7.80
CA PRO A 118 13.70 2.43 -8.35
C PRO A 118 13.38 1.27 -9.30
N GLU A 119 12.24 0.61 -9.11
CA GLU A 119 11.81 -0.48 -9.98
C GLU A 119 11.08 0.03 -11.22
N LEU A 120 10.12 0.92 -11.06
CA LEU A 120 9.38 1.50 -12.18
C LEU A 120 10.31 2.21 -13.17
N ARG A 121 11.32 2.93 -12.67
CA ARG A 121 12.30 3.66 -13.50
C ARG A 121 13.20 2.78 -14.35
N ARG A 122 13.35 1.49 -14.00
CA ARG A 122 14.19 0.55 -14.75
C ARG A 122 13.45 -0.09 -15.92
N ASN A 123 12.13 0.06 -15.97
CA ASN A 123 11.29 -0.50 -17.01
C ASN A 123 11.20 0.49 -18.18
N PRO A 124 11.16 0.02 -19.44
CA PRO A 124 10.86 0.90 -20.58
C PRO A 124 9.50 1.58 -20.38
N TYR A 125 8.49 0.75 -20.08
CA TYR A 125 7.15 1.19 -19.71
C TYR A 125 6.61 0.32 -18.57
N ASN A 126 5.68 0.90 -17.82
CA ASN A 126 4.95 0.26 -16.75
C ASN A 126 3.46 0.30 -17.10
N LEU A 127 2.82 -0.85 -17.22
CA LEU A 127 1.37 -0.93 -17.15
C LEU A 127 0.97 -0.88 -15.69
N VAL A 128 0.30 0.18 -15.26
CA VAL A 128 -0.06 0.46 -13.87
C VAL A 128 -1.57 0.49 -13.70
N MET A 129 -2.07 -0.10 -12.62
CA MET A 129 -3.44 0.01 -12.14
C MET A 129 -3.42 0.21 -10.63
N PHE A 130 -4.32 1.04 -10.09
CA PHE A 130 -4.59 1.09 -8.66
C PHE A 130 -5.76 0.16 -8.36
N ALA A 131 -5.47 -0.98 -7.74
CA ALA A 131 -6.44 -2.02 -7.45
C ALA A 131 -7.34 -1.63 -6.27
N THR A 132 -8.64 -1.86 -6.43
CA THR A 132 -9.66 -1.70 -5.39
C THR A 132 -10.23 -3.06 -4.99
N ASP A 133 -11.32 -3.52 -5.63
CA ASP A 133 -12.04 -4.74 -5.25
C ASP A 133 -11.15 -5.99 -5.31
N GLN A 134 -10.25 -6.07 -6.30
CA GLN A 134 -9.26 -7.14 -6.38
C GLN A 134 -8.29 -7.15 -5.18
N TYR A 135 -7.91 -5.98 -4.66
CA TYR A 135 -7.06 -5.89 -3.48
C TYR A 135 -7.83 -6.20 -2.20
N GLU A 136 -9.09 -5.76 -2.09
CA GLU A 136 -9.96 -6.14 -0.96
C GLU A 136 -10.19 -7.65 -0.92
N GLU A 137 -10.36 -8.29 -2.09
CA GLU A 137 -10.49 -9.74 -2.18
C GLU A 137 -9.20 -10.45 -1.73
N LEU A 138 -8.03 -9.92 -2.12
CA LEU A 138 -6.73 -10.51 -1.81
C LEU A 138 -6.34 -10.28 -0.34
N ALA A 139 -6.55 -9.08 0.18
CA ALA A 139 -6.06 -8.62 1.46
C ALA A 139 -7.13 -7.76 2.15
N GLY A 140 -8.13 -8.38 2.74
CA GLY A 140 -9.11 -7.68 3.58
C GLY A 140 -8.43 -7.10 4.83
N MET A 141 -8.97 -6.02 5.38
CA MET A 141 -8.45 -5.43 6.62
C MET A 141 -9.56 -5.10 7.60
N GLU A 142 -9.49 -5.69 8.79
CA GLU A 142 -10.39 -5.42 9.91
C GLU A 142 -9.72 -4.50 10.93
N ILE A 143 -10.42 -3.44 11.34
CA ILE A 143 -9.89 -2.45 12.28
C ILE A 143 -10.93 -2.17 13.36
N THR A 144 -10.51 -2.19 14.63
CA THR A 144 -11.34 -1.83 15.78
C THR A 144 -10.61 -0.81 16.66
N PRO A 145 -11.21 0.34 17.00
CA PRO A 145 -12.53 0.82 16.57
C PRO A 145 -12.60 1.04 15.05
N VAL A 146 -13.82 1.02 14.50
CA VAL A 146 -14.03 1.25 13.07
C VAL A 146 -13.61 2.69 12.71
N PRO A 147 -12.70 2.88 11.74
CA PRO A 147 -12.32 4.22 11.29
C PRO A 147 -13.47 4.96 10.62
N ASP A 148 -13.52 6.28 10.80
CA ASP A 148 -14.47 7.16 10.12
C ASP A 148 -14.13 7.33 8.63
N SER A 149 -12.85 7.16 8.27
CA SER A 149 -12.40 7.19 6.90
C SER A 149 -11.21 6.27 6.65
N ILE A 150 -11.24 5.51 5.56
CA ILE A 150 -10.19 4.57 5.16
C ILE A 150 -9.80 4.85 3.72
N LEU A 151 -8.51 5.08 3.49
CA LEU A 151 -7.89 5.15 2.16
C LEU A 151 -6.97 3.95 1.97
N ARG A 152 -7.25 3.11 0.98
CA ARG A 152 -6.37 2.00 0.58
C ARG A 152 -5.89 2.24 -0.85
N VAL A 153 -4.59 2.45 -1.04
CA VAL A 153 -3.98 2.65 -2.36
C VAL A 153 -3.01 1.52 -2.65
N HIS A 154 -3.44 0.56 -3.48
CA HIS A 154 -2.61 -0.57 -3.88
C HIS A 154 -2.25 -0.51 -5.35
N MET A 155 -0.99 -0.22 -5.65
CA MET A 155 -0.53 -0.15 -7.04
C MET A 155 -0.13 -1.52 -7.55
N VAL A 156 -0.74 -1.98 -8.63
CA VAL A 156 -0.30 -3.15 -9.37
C VAL A 156 0.40 -2.66 -10.63
N PHE A 157 1.59 -3.19 -10.89
CA PHE A 157 2.29 -2.87 -12.13
C PHE A 157 2.90 -4.09 -12.80
N LYS A 158 3.00 -4.00 -14.13
CA LYS A 158 3.65 -4.97 -14.99
C LYS A 158 4.61 -4.26 -15.92
N ARG A 159 5.84 -4.77 -16.02
CA ARG A 159 6.82 -4.29 -17.00
C ARG A 159 6.36 -4.66 -18.41
N ILE A 160 6.39 -3.70 -19.33
CA ILE A 160 6.14 -3.91 -20.76
C ILE A 160 7.26 -3.27 -21.59
N GLU A 161 7.57 -3.84 -22.75
CA GLU A 161 8.63 -3.33 -23.65
C GLU A 161 8.13 -2.15 -24.51
N GLU A 162 6.85 -2.16 -24.84
CA GLU A 162 6.20 -1.20 -25.74
C GLU A 162 4.85 -0.77 -25.12
N PRO A 163 4.39 0.45 -25.41
CA PRO A 163 3.12 0.93 -24.89
C PRO A 163 1.95 0.14 -25.48
N VAL A 164 0.93 -0.09 -24.66
CA VAL A 164 -0.30 -0.80 -25.04
C VAL A 164 -1.50 0.13 -24.92
N GLU A 165 -2.52 -0.10 -25.74
CA GLU A 165 -3.80 0.60 -25.57
C GLU A 165 -4.55 0.02 -24.36
N ILE A 166 -4.90 0.88 -23.42
CA ILE A 166 -5.72 0.54 -22.27
C ILE A 166 -6.65 1.69 -21.94
N ARG A 167 -7.86 1.39 -21.47
CA ARG A 167 -8.79 2.40 -20.97
C ARG A 167 -8.17 3.07 -19.74
N GLU A 168 -8.15 4.40 -19.71
CA GLU A 168 -7.65 5.12 -18.55
C GLU A 168 -8.52 4.84 -17.32
N GLN A 169 -7.86 4.55 -16.20
CA GLN A 169 -8.53 4.32 -14.92
C GLN A 169 -9.02 5.65 -14.32
N THR A 170 -10.29 5.67 -13.88
CA THR A 170 -10.84 6.83 -13.17
C THR A 170 -10.55 6.73 -11.68
N LEU A 171 -9.64 7.57 -11.19
CA LEU A 171 -9.33 7.69 -9.76
C LEU A 171 -10.32 8.62 -9.06
N LYS A 172 -10.45 8.47 -7.73
CA LYS A 172 -11.31 9.33 -6.90
C LYS A 172 -10.47 9.99 -5.81
N PRO A 173 -10.72 11.28 -5.51
CA PRO A 173 -10.08 11.93 -4.37
C PRO A 173 -10.65 11.40 -3.06
N PHE A 174 -9.84 11.49 -2.00
CA PHE A 174 -10.20 11.08 -0.65
C PHE A 174 -10.31 12.28 0.30
N THR A 175 -11.24 12.22 1.25
CA THR A 175 -11.39 13.24 2.30
C THR A 175 -11.24 12.57 3.66
N ARG A 176 -10.27 13.05 4.44
CA ARG A 176 -10.01 12.59 5.80
C ARG A 176 -11.06 13.15 6.74
N LYS A 177 -11.68 12.29 7.53
CA LYS A 177 -12.68 12.64 8.55
C LYS A 177 -12.46 11.74 9.76
N GLY A 178 -12.56 12.31 10.96
CA GLY A 178 -12.41 11.59 12.23
C GLY A 178 -11.17 10.70 12.28
N PHE A 179 -11.32 9.53 12.89
CA PHE A 179 -10.30 8.50 12.86
C PHE A 179 -10.04 8.05 11.41
N THR A 180 -8.87 8.43 10.90
CA THR A 180 -8.46 8.12 9.52
C THR A 180 -7.42 7.02 9.49
N VAL A 181 -7.63 6.02 8.63
CA VAL A 181 -6.62 5.01 8.31
C VAL A 181 -6.17 5.15 6.87
N VAL A 182 -4.86 5.10 6.65
CA VAL A 182 -4.28 5.09 5.31
C VAL A 182 -3.42 3.85 5.17
N GLU A 183 -3.75 3.04 4.17
CA GLU A 183 -2.88 1.98 3.70
C GLU A 183 -2.40 2.30 2.30
N TRP A 184 -1.12 2.07 2.04
CA TRP A 184 -0.64 1.98 0.68
C TRP A 184 0.31 0.80 0.52
N GLY A 185 0.34 0.23 -0.69
CA GLY A 185 1.21 -0.88 -1.04
C GLY A 185 1.31 -1.07 -2.55
N GLY A 186 1.94 -2.16 -2.98
CA GLY A 186 1.84 -2.54 -4.38
C GLY A 186 2.19 -3.99 -4.67
N SER A 187 1.88 -4.41 -5.89
CA SER A 187 2.19 -5.74 -6.40
C SER A 187 2.84 -5.73 -7.77
N ARG A 188 3.74 -6.70 -7.98
CA ARG A 188 4.30 -7.06 -9.29
C ARG A 188 3.40 -8.10 -9.93
N ALA A 189 2.88 -7.82 -11.13
CA ALA A 189 2.00 -8.72 -11.90
C ALA A 189 2.73 -9.49 -13.01
#